data_AF-A0A2B7ZH76-F1
#
_entry.id   AF-A0A2B7ZH76-F1
#
_cell.length_a   1.000
_cell.length_b   1.000
_cell.length_c   1.000
_cell.angle_alpha   90.00
_cell.angle_beta   90.00
_cell.angle_gamma   90.00
#
_symmetry.space_group_name_H-M   'P 1'
#
loop_
_entity.id
_entity.type
_entity.pdbx_description
1 polymer ?
#
loop_
_entity_poly.entity_id
_entity_poly.type
_entity_poly.pdbx_seq_one_letter_code
_entity_poly.pdbx_strand_id
1 'polypeptide(L)'
;MSGEAWLYLLAVLINAVNLFLQVFFTIMYSDLECDYINPIDLCNRLNAYIVPEAAVHAFLTILFVVNGYWLAIVLNLPLLAFNAKKIFDNQHLLDATEIFRKLNVHKKVYFHSHPPFSMIRLTNVSPIRTKESFIKLGFHLIMFFFYLYSMIVALIRDESH
;
A
#
# COMPACT_ATOMS: atom_id res chain seq x y z
N MET A 1 23.22 -4.66 -22.07
CA MET A 1 22.05 -4.55 -21.19
C MET A 1 20.81 -4.77 -22.04
N SER A 2 20.30 -6.00 -22.03
CA SER A 2 19.04 -6.38 -22.67
C SER A 2 17.89 -5.47 -22.23
N GLY A 3 16.89 -5.29 -23.09
CA GLY A 3 15.68 -4.53 -22.76
C GLY A 3 14.94 -5.08 -21.52
N GLU A 4 15.11 -6.37 -21.23
CA GLU A 4 14.54 -7.04 -20.06
C GLU A 4 15.14 -6.49 -18.76
N ALA A 5 16.48 -6.36 -18.70
CA ALA A 5 17.17 -5.86 -17.52
C ALA A 5 16.76 -4.41 -17.20
N TRP A 6 16.59 -3.57 -18.23
CA TRP A 6 16.09 -2.20 -18.07
C TRP A 6 14.67 -2.13 -17.52
N LEU A 7 13.79 -3.03 -17.98
CA LEU A 7 12.41 -3.10 -17.49
C LEU A 7 12.37 -3.52 -16.02
N TYR A 8 13.13 -4.54 -15.63
CA TYR A 8 13.20 -4.95 -14.22
C TYR A 8 13.91 -3.90 -13.34
N LEU A 9 14.90 -3.18 -13.85
CA LEU A 9 15.51 -2.05 -13.14
C LEU A 9 14.47 -0.96 -12.86
N LEU A 10 13.68 -0.57 -13.86
CA LEU A 10 12.57 0.37 -13.68
C LEU A 10 11.56 -0.14 -12.67
N ALA A 11 11.21 -1.44 -12.73
CA ALA A 11 10.30 -2.08 -11.78
C ALA A 11 10.81 -2.01 -10.35
N VAL A 12 12.11 -2.28 -10.11
CA VAL A 12 12.74 -2.17 -8.79
C VAL A 12 12.66 -0.74 -8.26
N LEU A 13 13.00 0.25 -9.09
CA LEU A 13 12.97 1.67 -8.69
C LEU A 13 11.56 2.15 -8.34
N ILE A 14 10.59 1.84 -9.19
CA ILE A 14 9.18 2.18 -8.95
C ILE A 14 8.66 1.48 -7.68
N ASN A 15 8.96 0.19 -7.53
CA ASN A 15 8.50 -0.58 -6.38
C ASN A 15 9.16 -0.12 -5.07
N ALA A 16 10.41 0.38 -5.11
CA ALA A 16 11.08 1.00 -3.97
C ALA A 16 10.38 2.29 -3.51
N VAL A 17 9.96 3.14 -4.45
CA VAL A 17 9.17 4.34 -4.13
C VAL A 17 7.82 3.96 -3.51
N ASN A 18 7.13 2.97 -4.07
CA ASN A 18 5.88 2.48 -3.50
C ASN A 18 6.08 1.90 -2.09
N LEU A 19 7.18 1.17 -1.85
CA LEU A 19 7.51 0.63 -0.53
C LEU A 19 7.70 1.75 0.50
N PHE A 20 8.40 2.82 0.13
CA PHE A 20 8.54 4.00 0.98
C PHE A 20 7.19 4.67 1.28
N LEU A 21 6.32 4.80 0.28
CA LEU A 21 4.96 5.33 0.47
C LEU A 21 4.12 4.46 1.42
N GLN A 22 4.24 3.13 1.35
CA GLN A 22 3.51 2.24 2.27
C GLN A 22 4.01 2.37 3.72
N VAL A 23 5.31 2.58 3.93
CA VAL A 23 5.85 2.89 5.27
C VAL A 23 5.30 4.22 5.78
N PHE A 24 5.29 5.26 4.94
CA PHE A 24 4.69 6.55 5.28
C PHE A 24 3.20 6.44 5.65
N PHE A 25 2.41 5.66 4.89
CA PHE A 25 1.00 5.41 5.23
C PHE A 25 0.85 4.69 6.56
N THR A 26 1.71 3.70 6.82
CA THR A 26 1.70 2.94 8.08
C THR A 26 1.98 3.84 9.28
N ILE A 27 2.96 4.74 9.18
CA ILE A 27 3.26 5.72 10.23
C ILE A 27 2.07 6.66 10.43
N MET A 28 1.49 7.19 9.35
CA MET A 28 0.36 8.13 9.44
C MET A 28 -0.89 7.48 10.07
N TYR A 29 -1.14 6.20 9.80
CA TYR A 29 -2.20 5.44 10.50
C TYR A 29 -1.87 5.21 11.98
N SER A 30 -0.60 4.96 12.31
CA SER A 30 -0.16 4.87 13.71
C SER A 30 -0.31 6.21 14.44
N ASP A 31 -0.05 7.33 13.78
CA ASP A 31 -0.24 8.67 14.33
C ASP A 31 -1.73 8.94 14.59
N LEU A 32 -2.63 8.44 13.72
CA LEU A 32 -4.07 8.48 13.96
C LEU A 32 -4.47 7.63 15.18
N GLU A 33 -3.93 6.41 15.32
CA GLU A 33 -4.23 5.53 16.45
C GLU A 33 -3.76 6.10 17.80
N CYS A 34 -2.71 6.92 17.79
CA CYS A 34 -2.22 7.64 18.95
C CYS A 34 -2.94 8.99 19.20
N ASP A 35 -4.03 9.29 18.48
CA ASP A 35 -4.75 10.58 18.51
C ASP A 35 -3.85 11.81 18.21
N TYR A 36 -2.74 11.62 17.47
CA TYR A 36 -1.79 12.70 17.14
C TYR A 36 -2.26 13.56 15.95
N ILE A 37 -3.02 12.98 15.01
CA ILE A 37 -3.54 13.67 13.81
C ILE A 37 -5.05 13.53 13.70
N ASN A 38 -5.73 14.58 13.20
CA ASN A 38 -7.15 14.51 12.93
C ASN A 38 -7.44 13.60 11.72
N PRO A 39 -8.55 12.82 11.74
CA PRO A 39 -8.92 11.95 10.62
C PRO A 39 -9.20 12.72 9.32
N ILE A 40 -9.61 13.99 9.40
CA ILE A 40 -9.84 14.86 8.23
C ILE A 40 -8.51 15.21 7.55
N ASP A 41 -7.51 15.62 8.33
CA ASP A 41 -6.18 15.95 7.83
C ASP A 41 -5.49 14.73 7.22
N LEU A 42 -5.66 13.56 7.85
CA LEU A 42 -5.22 12.27 7.31
C LEU A 42 -5.85 11.99 5.94
N CYS A 43 -7.17 12.10 5.81
CA CYS A 43 -7.86 11.82 4.54
C CYS A 43 -7.35 12.72 3.43
N ASN A 44 -7.22 14.02 3.68
CA ASN A 44 -6.72 14.98 2.69
C ASN A 44 -5.30 14.62 2.24
N ARG A 45 -4.42 14.23 3.17
CA ARG A 45 -3.04 13.83 2.86
C ARG A 45 -3.00 12.52 2.08
N LEU A 46 -3.64 11.46 2.59
CA LEU A 46 -3.57 10.14 1.95
C LEU A 46 -4.24 10.12 0.59
N ASN A 47 -5.31 10.89 0.41
CA ASN A 47 -6.03 10.94 -0.85
C ASN A 47 -5.16 11.45 -2.00
N ALA A 48 -4.27 12.41 -1.72
CA ALA A 48 -3.30 12.90 -2.69
C ALA A 48 -2.28 11.84 -3.13
N TYR A 49 -2.01 10.82 -2.29
CA TYR A 49 -1.02 9.78 -2.57
C TYR A 49 -1.61 8.43 -3.01
N ILE A 50 -2.87 8.14 -2.70
CA ILE A 50 -3.54 6.88 -3.10
C ILE A 50 -3.68 6.76 -4.61
N VAL A 51 -4.08 7.85 -5.29
CA VAL A 51 -4.25 7.87 -6.75
C VAL A 51 -2.91 7.65 -7.48
N PRO A 52 -1.83 8.39 -7.17
CA PRO A 52 -0.55 8.16 -7.83
C PRO A 52 0.03 6.77 -7.52
N GLU A 53 -0.13 6.22 -6.32
CA GLU A 53 0.31 4.84 -6.00
C GLU A 53 -0.35 3.80 -6.91
N ALA A 54 -1.69 3.86 -7.01
CA ALA A 54 -2.44 2.95 -7.86
C ALA A 54 -2.11 3.14 -9.35
N ALA A 55 -1.94 4.39 -9.79
CA ALA A 55 -1.60 4.70 -11.18
C ALA A 55 -0.22 4.16 -11.57
N VAL A 56 0.79 4.36 -10.72
CA VAL A 56 2.16 3.89 -10.97
C VAL A 56 2.23 2.36 -10.95
N HIS A 57 1.51 1.69 -10.05
CA HIS A 57 1.43 0.23 -10.02
C HIS A 57 0.71 -0.35 -11.25
N ALA A 58 -0.39 0.29 -11.68
CA ALA A 58 -1.10 -0.09 -12.90
C ALA A 58 -0.23 0.10 -14.15
N PHE A 59 0.48 1.24 -14.25
CA PHE A 59 1.42 1.51 -15.33
C PHE A 59 2.51 0.43 -15.43
N LEU A 60 3.12 0.07 -14.30
CA LEU A 60 4.14 -0.98 -14.26
C LEU A 60 3.56 -2.34 -14.71
N THR A 61 2.34 -2.66 -14.27
CA THR A 61 1.69 -3.93 -14.65
C THR A 61 1.37 -3.98 -16.14
N ILE A 62 0.93 -2.86 -16.74
CA ILE A 62 0.71 -2.76 -18.19
C ILE A 62 2.01 -2.97 -18.97
N LEU A 63 3.14 -2.42 -18.50
CA LEU A 63 4.44 -2.66 -19.12
C LEU A 63 4.81 -4.15 -19.11
N PHE A 64 4.57 -4.87 -18.01
CA PHE A 64 4.79 -6.31 -17.95
C PHE A 64 3.87 -7.10 -18.89
N VAL A 65 2.63 -6.65 -19.09
CA VAL A 65 1.69 -7.25 -20.06
C VAL A 65 2.17 -7.08 -21.49
N VAL A 66 2.59 -5.87 -21.88
CA VAL A 66 3.08 -5.58 -23.25
C VAL A 66 4.32 -6.40 -23.59
N ASN A 67 5.18 -6.67 -22.61
CA ASN A 67 6.40 -7.47 -22.80
C ASN A 67 6.18 -8.99 -22.60
N GLY A 68 4.99 -9.42 -22.15
CA GLY A 68 4.64 -10.85 -22.04
C GLY A 68 5.24 -11.57 -20.84
N TYR A 69 5.58 -10.88 -19.75
CA TYR A 69 6.14 -11.50 -18.54
C TYR A 69 5.04 -12.10 -17.64
N TRP A 70 4.53 -13.28 -18.02
CA TRP A 70 3.42 -13.97 -17.37
C TRP A 70 3.55 -14.12 -15.85
N LEU A 71 4.75 -14.48 -15.36
CA LEU A 71 4.96 -14.69 -13.93
C LEU A 71 4.85 -13.38 -13.13
N ALA A 72 5.40 -12.28 -13.66
CA ALA A 72 5.28 -10.95 -13.06
C ALA A 72 3.83 -10.46 -13.10
N ILE A 73 3.09 -10.74 -14.17
CA ILE A 73 1.66 -10.37 -14.29
C ILE A 73 0.83 -11.09 -13.23
N VAL A 74 0.97 -12.41 -13.11
CA VAL A 74 0.23 -13.22 -12.11
C VAL A 74 0.51 -12.74 -10.70
N LEU A 75 1.77 -12.36 -10.42
CA LEU A 75 2.18 -11.85 -9.12
C LEU A 75 1.58 -10.45 -8.82
N ASN A 76 1.49 -9.54 -9.79
CA ASN A 76 0.88 -8.21 -9.61
C ASN A 76 -0.66 -8.23 -9.60
N LEU A 77 -1.28 -9.23 -10.21
CA LEU A 77 -2.73 -9.28 -10.43
C LEU A 77 -3.57 -9.15 -9.14
N PRO A 78 -3.22 -9.80 -8.01
CA PRO A 78 -4.00 -9.68 -6.77
C PRO A 78 -4.06 -8.25 -6.24
N LEU A 79 -2.92 -7.54 -6.25
CA LEU A 79 -2.86 -6.15 -5.79
C LEU A 79 -3.55 -5.21 -6.77
N LEU A 80 -3.35 -5.42 -8.07
CA LEU A 80 -4.02 -4.64 -9.12
C LEU A 80 -5.54 -4.81 -9.04
N ALA A 81 -6.04 -6.04 -8.89
CA ALA A 81 -7.47 -6.32 -8.77
C ALA A 81 -8.06 -5.69 -7.50
N PHE A 82 -7.33 -5.74 -6.38
CA PHE A 82 -7.75 -5.08 -5.13
C PHE A 82 -7.86 -3.56 -5.31
N ASN A 83 -6.84 -2.92 -5.90
CA ASN A 83 -6.84 -1.49 -6.16
C ASN A 83 -7.91 -1.10 -7.20
N ALA A 84 -8.08 -1.89 -8.27
CA ALA A 84 -9.06 -1.66 -9.32
C ALA A 84 -10.49 -1.76 -8.78
N LYS A 85 -10.82 -2.82 -8.02
CA LYS A 85 -12.13 -2.96 -7.38
C LYS A 85 -12.45 -1.73 -6.51
N LYS A 86 -11.46 -1.26 -5.75
CA LYS A 86 -11.62 -0.09 -4.88
C LYS A 86 -11.88 1.20 -5.67
N ILE A 87 -11.29 1.35 -6.85
CA ILE A 87 -11.55 2.47 -7.76
C ILE A 87 -12.94 2.36 -8.39
N PHE A 88 -13.33 1.18 -8.87
CA PHE A 88 -14.66 0.93 -9.46
C PHE A 88 -15.80 1.15 -8.46
N ASP A 89 -15.62 0.76 -7.20
CA ASP A 89 -16.59 0.99 -6.13
C ASP A 89 -16.61 2.46 -5.63
N ASN A 90 -15.85 3.36 -6.27
CA ASN A 90 -15.62 4.76 -5.85
C ASN A 90 -15.15 4.91 -4.39
N GLN A 91 -14.66 3.83 -3.78
CA GLN A 91 -14.15 3.77 -2.40
C GLN A 91 -12.63 3.98 -2.33
N HIS A 92 -12.02 4.48 -3.40
CA HIS A 92 -10.59 4.75 -3.44
C HIS A 92 -10.23 5.96 -2.56
N LEU A 93 -11.10 6.97 -2.51
CA LEU A 93 -10.96 8.12 -1.63
C LEU A 93 -11.33 7.73 -0.19
N LEU A 94 -10.55 8.19 0.78
CA LEU A 94 -10.90 8.04 2.18
C LEU A 94 -11.95 9.08 2.57
N ASP A 95 -13.13 8.63 3.01
CA ASP A 95 -14.16 9.50 3.57
C ASP A 95 -13.93 9.67 5.09
N ALA A 96 -13.69 10.92 5.49
CA ALA A 96 -13.49 11.30 6.88
C ALA A 96 -14.69 10.95 7.77
N THR A 97 -15.91 10.94 7.22
CA THR A 97 -17.16 10.66 7.94
C THR A 97 -17.26 9.18 8.32
N GLU A 98 -16.78 8.28 7.46
CA GLU A 98 -16.73 6.85 7.74
C GLU A 98 -15.66 6.53 8.79
N ILE A 99 -14.48 7.15 8.67
CA ILE A 99 -13.40 7.02 9.65
C ILE A 99 -13.88 7.54 11.01
N PHE A 100 -14.47 8.73 11.05
CA PHE A 100 -15.01 9.31 12.29
C PHE A 100 -16.13 8.46 12.89
N ARG A 101 -17.04 7.91 12.08
CA ARG A 101 -18.11 7.02 12.56
C ARG A 101 -17.53 5.74 13.18
N LYS A 102 -16.54 5.12 12.53
CA LYS A 102 -15.86 3.91 13.05
C LYS A 102 -15.11 4.21 14.35
N LEU A 103 -14.39 5.33 14.42
CA LEU A 103 -13.72 5.81 15.63
C LEU A 103 -14.71 6.09 16.77
N ASN A 104 -15.82 6.79 16.50
CA ASN A 104 -16.81 7.16 17.51
C ASN A 104 -17.54 5.93 18.08
N VAL A 105 -17.83 4.93 17.24
CA VAL A 105 -18.42 3.65 17.71
C VAL A 105 -17.46 2.93 18.65
N HIS A 106 -16.16 2.81 18.29
CA HIS A 106 -15.19 2.19 19.19
C HIS A 106 -15.03 3.01 20.47
N LYS A 107 -14.85 4.33 20.38
CA LYS A 107 -14.75 5.22 21.55
C LYS A 107 -15.94 5.05 22.49
N LYS A 108 -17.17 4.96 21.96
CA LYS A 108 -18.40 4.75 22.74
C LYS A 108 -18.47 3.37 23.39
N VAL A 109 -18.02 2.31 22.70
CA VAL A 109 -17.93 0.95 23.26
C VAL A 109 -16.91 0.90 24.41
N TYR A 110 -15.74 1.52 24.26
CA TYR A 110 -14.72 1.56 25.32
C TYR A 110 -15.13 2.41 26.53
N PHE A 111 -15.74 3.58 26.31
CA PHE A 111 -16.20 4.46 27.40
C PHE A 111 -17.30 3.83 28.25
N HIS A 112 -18.10 2.95 27.67
CA HIS A 112 -19.17 2.26 28.39
C HIS A 112 -18.67 1.00 29.13
N SER A 113 -17.47 0.52 28.82
CA SER A 113 -16.90 -0.69 29.41
C SER A 113 -15.88 -0.44 30.52
N HIS A 114 -15.19 0.72 30.60
CA HIS A 114 -14.12 0.98 31.59
C HIS A 114 -14.12 2.40 32.20
N PRO A 115 -13.81 2.59 33.52
CA PRO A 115 -13.78 3.90 34.20
C PRO A 115 -12.55 4.77 33.84
N PRO A 116 -12.59 6.11 34.09
CA PRO A 116 -11.83 7.12 33.35
C PRO A 116 -10.34 7.31 33.72
N PHE A 117 -9.72 6.45 34.51
CA PHE A 117 -8.41 6.76 35.14
C PHE A 117 -7.22 5.90 34.71
N SER A 118 -7.24 5.34 33.50
CA SER A 118 -6.03 4.73 32.94
C SER A 118 -5.82 5.22 31.52
N MET A 119 -4.65 5.82 31.28
CA MET A 119 -4.11 6.15 29.97
C MET A 119 -3.83 4.84 29.21
N ILE A 120 -4.90 4.13 28.83
CA ILE A 120 -4.84 2.88 28.09
C ILE A 120 -4.63 3.28 26.63
N ARG A 121 -3.43 2.97 26.16
CA ARG A 121 -2.99 3.02 24.77
C ARG A 121 -4.11 2.51 23.86
N LEU A 122 -4.59 3.37 22.96
CA LEU A 122 -5.62 3.10 21.93
C LEU A 122 -5.12 2.11 20.85
N THR A 123 -4.45 1.02 21.22
CA THR A 123 -3.82 0.04 20.30
C THR A 123 -4.80 -0.75 19.43
N ASN A 124 -6.10 -0.46 19.46
CA ASN A 124 -7.12 -1.28 18.82
C ASN A 124 -8.21 -0.49 18.05
N VAL A 125 -8.03 0.81 17.76
CA VAL A 125 -9.15 1.65 17.28
C VAL A 125 -9.21 1.88 15.76
N SER A 126 -8.26 1.37 14.95
CA SER A 126 -8.57 1.11 13.52
C SER A 126 -7.81 -0.07 12.87
N PRO A 127 -7.88 -1.29 13.45
CA PRO A 127 -7.06 -2.43 13.04
C PRO A 127 -7.24 -2.83 11.57
N ILE A 128 -8.36 -2.50 10.93
CA ILE A 128 -8.65 -2.94 9.56
C ILE A 128 -7.79 -2.19 8.54
N ARG A 129 -7.68 -0.87 8.64
CA ARG A 129 -6.98 -0.06 7.64
C ARG A 129 -5.46 -0.11 7.83
N THR A 130 -5.01 -0.18 9.07
CA THR A 130 -3.61 -0.42 9.43
C THR A 130 -3.17 -1.81 8.93
N LYS A 131 -3.99 -2.86 9.11
CA LYS A 131 -3.70 -4.20 8.55
C LYS A 131 -3.63 -4.20 7.02
N GLU A 132 -4.52 -3.49 6.32
CA GLU A 132 -4.44 -3.35 4.86
C GLU A 132 -3.10 -2.73 4.42
N SER A 133 -2.66 -1.66 5.08
CA SER A 133 -1.36 -1.02 4.82
C SER A 133 -0.19 -1.99 5.05
N PHE A 134 -0.22 -2.75 6.15
CA PHE A 134 0.80 -3.76 6.44
C PHE A 134 0.82 -4.91 5.43
N ILE A 135 -0.33 -5.38 4.95
CA ILE A 135 -0.40 -6.41 3.91
C ILE A 135 0.19 -5.88 2.60
N LYS A 136 -0.16 -4.64 2.20
CA LYS A 136 0.42 -4.00 1.02
C LYS A 136 1.93 -3.81 1.15
N LEU A 137 2.42 -3.42 2.33
CA LEU A 137 3.85 -3.30 2.62
C LEU A 137 4.56 -4.65 2.44
N GLY A 138 4.02 -5.72 3.03
CA GLY A 138 4.56 -7.07 2.89
C GLY A 138 4.59 -7.54 1.44
N PHE A 139 3.53 -7.25 0.68
CA PHE A 139 3.47 -7.56 -0.75
C PHE A 139 4.55 -6.82 -1.54
N HIS A 140 4.69 -5.49 -1.36
CA HIS A 140 5.71 -4.70 -2.05
C HIS A 140 7.13 -5.14 -1.68
N LEU A 141 7.36 -5.55 -0.44
CA LEU A 141 8.64 -6.09 0.02
C LEU A 141 8.99 -7.40 -0.69
N ILE A 142 8.04 -8.33 -0.80
CA ILE A 142 8.25 -9.59 -1.54
C ILE A 142 8.49 -9.31 -3.03
N MET A 143 7.69 -8.42 -3.64
CA MET A 143 7.88 -8.02 -5.04
C MET A 143 9.22 -7.34 -5.28
N PHE A 144 9.74 -6.60 -4.31
CA PHE A 144 11.03 -5.94 -4.43
C PHE A 144 12.15 -6.97 -4.63
N PHE A 145 12.20 -8.01 -3.79
CA PHE A 145 13.18 -9.08 -3.95
C PHE A 145 12.96 -9.89 -5.23
N PHE A 146 11.71 -10.12 -5.62
CA PHE A 146 11.38 -10.79 -6.88
C PHE A 146 11.89 -10.01 -8.11
N TYR A 147 11.66 -8.70 -8.17
CA TYR A 147 12.16 -7.87 -9.28
C TYR A 147 13.68 -7.74 -9.27
N LEU A 148 14.29 -7.64 -8.08
CA LEU A 148 15.74 -7.61 -7.94
C LEU A 148 16.37 -8.92 -8.44
N TYR A 149 15.81 -10.07 -8.06
CA TYR A 149 16.26 -11.38 -8.54
C TYR A 149 16.10 -11.49 -10.07
N SER A 150 14.94 -11.09 -10.59
CA SER A 150 14.66 -11.16 -12.04
C SER A 150 15.59 -10.25 -12.85
N MET A 151 15.92 -9.07 -12.32
CA MET A 151 16.91 -8.16 -12.91
C MET A 151 18.30 -8.82 -12.96
N ILE A 152 18.77 -9.42 -11.87
CA ILE A 152 20.08 -10.09 -11.80
C ILE A 152 20.12 -11.26 -12.80
N VAL A 153 19.07 -12.08 -12.85
CA VAL A 153 19.01 -13.19 -13.82
C VAL A 153 19.03 -12.68 -15.26
N ALA A 154 18.32 -11.59 -15.55
CA ALA A 154 18.34 -10.97 -16.88
C ALA A 154 19.74 -10.45 -17.25
N LEU A 155 20.46 -9.85 -16.30
CA LEU A 155 21.85 -9.39 -16.52
C LEU A 155 22.82 -10.55 -16.76
N ILE A 156 22.72 -11.62 -15.98
CA ILE A 156 23.58 -12.81 -16.15
C ILE A 156 23.33 -13.46 -17.52
N ARG A 157 22.08 -13.53 -17.96
CA ARG A 157 21.74 -14.06 -19.30
C ARG A 157 22.33 -13.20 -20.42
N ASP A 158 22.34 -11.88 -20.24
CA ASP A 158 22.90 -10.93 -21.21
C ASP A 158 24.43 -11.07 -21.34
N GLU A 159 25.14 -11.48 -20.27
CA GLU A 159 26.58 -11.77 -20.32
C GLU A 159 26.92 -13.15 -20.94
N SER A 160 25.96 -14.08 -20.93
CA SER A 160 26.16 -15.43 -21.47
C SER A 160 25.97 -15.55 -22.99
N HIS A 161 25.65 -14.44 -23.66
CA HIS A 161 25.48 -14.31 -25.11
C HIS A 161 26.54 -13.37 -25.69
#